data_AF-A0A221KGW3-F1
#
_entry.id   AF-A0A221KGW3-F1
#
_cell.length_a   1.000
_cell.length_b   1.000
_cell.length_c   1.000
_cell.angle_alpha   90.00
_cell.angle_beta   90.00
_cell.angle_gamma   90.00
#
_symmetry.space_group_name_H-M   'P 1'
#
loop_
_entity.id
_entity.type
_entity.pdbx_description
1 polymer ?
#
loop_
_entity_poly.entity_id
_entity_poly.type
_entity_poly.pdbx_seq_one_letter_code
_entity_poly.pdbx_strand_id
1 'polypeptide(L)'
;MALNPGHTLLHTRHLDRFMAFDPATGVLRAEAGVSLDAILRLVIPQGWFLPVTPGTRFVTLGGAVANDVHGKNHHVMGSFGDHVRALELLRSDGSRQQCSATQHPDWFRATVGGLGLTGLITWVEIGLRRIAQPDVQAINRRFASIDDYWALDAHWMPRCEYAVAWVDCLRGGRGIYTAGLHAGAQAQWRHPPAPQRQWPMTPPLSLVNRASVWGFNWLYYHRPLPPQTLMPWPAFFYPLDGIGQWNRMYGPRGFIQYQCVLPPATMRDASRELLRLIGSRGQGSFLAVFKTFGNRTAPGMLSFPRPGSTLALDFPFQGEATLRLCHELDAVVREAQGALYPAKDARMPGSMFRAGYPDWEAFSTYVDPAFSSGFWRRVQT
;
A
#
# COMPACT_ATOMS: atom_id res chain seq x y z
N MET A 1 -1.20 13.56 -3.17
CA MET A 1 0.03 13.67 -2.36
C MET A 1 1.17 14.35 -3.12
N ALA A 2 1.71 13.76 -4.21
CA ALA A 2 2.86 14.31 -4.97
C ALA A 2 2.51 15.42 -5.99
N LEU A 3 1.29 15.97 -5.94
CA LEU A 3 0.91 17.09 -6.81
C LEU A 3 1.30 18.41 -6.14
N ASN A 4 1.67 19.40 -6.95
CA ASN A 4 2.07 20.72 -6.50
C ASN A 4 1.26 21.79 -7.26
N PRO A 5 -0.05 21.95 -6.96
CA PRO A 5 -0.91 22.88 -7.70
C PRO A 5 -0.33 24.29 -7.70
N GLY A 6 -0.24 24.91 -8.89
CA GLY A 6 0.33 26.25 -9.08
C GLY A 6 1.85 26.31 -9.17
N HIS A 7 2.54 25.16 -9.17
CA HIS A 7 4.01 25.09 -9.16
C HIS A 7 4.54 23.95 -10.05
N THR A 8 5.86 23.78 -10.06
CA THR A 8 6.57 22.77 -10.87
C THR A 8 6.39 21.36 -10.34
N LEU A 9 6.30 20.40 -11.26
CA LEU A 9 6.35 18.96 -11.01
C LEU A 9 7.57 18.34 -11.69
N LEU A 10 8.36 17.59 -10.91
CA LEU A 10 9.50 16.84 -11.43
C LEU A 10 9.05 15.44 -11.86
N HIS A 11 9.13 15.16 -13.16
CA HIS A 11 8.82 13.85 -13.71
C HIS A 11 10.05 12.95 -13.69
N THR A 12 10.07 11.99 -12.75
CA THR A 12 11.23 11.09 -12.56
C THR A 12 11.18 9.82 -13.41
N ARG A 13 10.13 9.60 -14.20
CA ARG A 13 9.96 8.36 -14.99
C ARG A 13 11.07 8.10 -16.01
N HIS A 14 11.82 9.12 -16.40
CA HIS A 14 12.96 8.98 -17.33
C HIS A 14 14.28 8.69 -16.62
N LEU A 15 14.29 8.67 -15.28
CA LEU A 15 15.38 8.11 -14.48
C LEU A 15 15.13 6.60 -14.32
N ASP A 16 15.22 5.85 -15.42
CA ASP A 16 14.78 4.46 -15.54
C ASP A 16 15.90 3.45 -15.82
N ARG A 17 17.17 3.80 -15.53
CA ARG A 17 18.31 2.90 -15.73
C ARG A 17 18.51 1.94 -14.56
N PHE A 18 18.75 0.67 -14.89
CA PHE A 18 19.37 -0.28 -13.98
C PHE A 18 20.87 -0.01 -13.91
N MET A 19 21.39 0.29 -12.73
CA MET A 19 22.79 0.72 -12.56
C MET A 19 23.71 -0.44 -12.23
N ALA A 20 23.27 -1.35 -11.36
CA ALA A 20 24.02 -2.55 -11.00
C ALA A 20 23.06 -3.62 -10.45
N PHE A 21 23.32 -4.89 -10.77
CA PHE A 21 22.64 -6.02 -10.16
C PHE A 21 23.65 -7.15 -9.92
N ASP A 22 23.74 -7.62 -8.67
CA ASP A 22 24.53 -8.79 -8.32
C ASP A 22 23.60 -10.00 -8.13
N PRO A 23 23.61 -10.97 -9.07
CA PRO A 23 22.75 -12.15 -8.99
C PRO A 23 23.17 -13.15 -7.90
N ALA A 24 24.39 -13.05 -7.37
CA ALA A 24 24.86 -13.91 -6.28
C ALA A 24 24.32 -13.43 -4.92
N THR A 25 24.29 -12.12 -4.70
CA THR A 25 23.86 -11.52 -3.42
C THR A 25 22.43 -10.98 -3.45
N GLY A 26 21.86 -10.75 -4.63
CA GLY A 26 20.53 -10.16 -4.79
C GLY A 26 20.50 -8.65 -4.53
N VAL A 27 21.64 -7.97 -4.61
CA VAL A 27 21.70 -6.51 -4.43
C VAL A 27 21.44 -5.83 -5.77
N LEU A 28 20.44 -4.94 -5.81
CA LEU A 28 20.04 -4.19 -6.99
C LEU A 28 20.16 -2.70 -6.74
N ARG A 29 20.87 -1.98 -7.60
CA ARG A 29 20.88 -0.51 -7.67
C ARG A 29 20.24 -0.06 -8.97
N ALA A 30 19.28 0.84 -8.86
CA ALA A 30 18.55 1.38 -9.99
C ALA A 30 18.15 2.84 -9.75
N GLU A 31 17.95 3.57 -10.85
CA GLU A 31 17.43 4.92 -10.80
C GLU A 31 15.99 4.94 -10.25
N ALA A 32 15.63 6.05 -9.59
CA ALA A 32 14.40 6.16 -8.81
C ALA A 32 13.11 6.08 -9.65
N GLY A 33 13.19 6.32 -10.96
CA GLY A 33 12.08 6.20 -11.90
C GLY A 33 11.78 4.77 -12.36
N VAL A 34 12.70 3.81 -12.15
CA VAL A 34 12.47 2.40 -12.49
C VAL A 34 11.23 1.90 -11.77
N SER A 35 10.31 1.28 -12.52
CA SER A 35 9.09 0.70 -11.93
C SER A 35 9.38 -0.63 -11.22
N LEU A 36 8.58 -0.96 -10.19
CA LEU A 36 8.66 -2.27 -9.55
C LEU A 36 8.34 -3.41 -10.55
N ASP A 37 7.49 -3.18 -11.55
CA ASP A 37 7.25 -4.13 -12.65
C ASP A 37 8.53 -4.44 -13.43
N ALA A 38 9.28 -3.40 -13.81
CA ALA A 38 10.54 -3.55 -14.53
C ALA A 38 11.55 -4.34 -13.68
N ILE A 39 11.64 -4.04 -12.38
CA ILE A 39 12.49 -4.80 -11.45
C ILE A 39 12.07 -6.27 -11.43
N LEU A 40 10.78 -6.56 -11.19
CA LEU A 40 10.28 -7.94 -11.11
C LEU A 40 10.53 -8.74 -12.40
N ARG A 41 10.37 -8.11 -13.58
CA ARG A 41 10.69 -8.73 -14.87
C ARG A 41 12.16 -9.09 -15.00
N LEU A 42 13.06 -8.26 -14.48
CA LEU A 42 14.49 -8.52 -14.47
C LEU A 42 14.85 -9.66 -13.50
N VAL A 43 14.30 -9.65 -12.29
CA VAL A 43 14.84 -10.45 -11.17
C VAL A 43 14.15 -11.81 -10.98
N ILE A 44 12.86 -11.95 -11.34
CA ILE A 44 12.12 -13.21 -11.20
C ILE A 44 12.77 -14.37 -11.98
N PRO A 45 13.16 -14.22 -13.25
CA PRO A 45 13.83 -15.30 -14.00
C PRO A 45 15.13 -15.79 -13.35
N GLN A 46 15.71 -14.98 -12.47
CA GLN A 46 16.98 -15.23 -11.79
C GLN A 46 16.78 -15.77 -10.35
N GLY A 47 15.55 -16.10 -9.95
CA GLY A 47 15.23 -16.64 -8.63
C GLY A 47 15.17 -15.60 -7.51
N TRP A 48 14.96 -14.33 -7.88
CA TRP A 48 14.87 -13.21 -6.95
C TRP A 48 13.49 -12.55 -7.00
N PHE A 49 13.07 -11.96 -5.88
CA PHE A 49 11.80 -11.23 -5.76
C PHE A 49 11.99 -9.97 -4.93
N LEU A 50 11.10 -8.99 -5.11
CA LEU A 50 11.04 -7.83 -4.22
C LEU A 50 10.62 -8.30 -2.82
N PRO A 51 11.36 -7.96 -1.74
CA PRO A 51 10.99 -8.41 -0.40
C PRO A 51 9.62 -7.87 0.05
N VAL A 52 9.30 -6.64 -0.34
CA VAL A 52 8.03 -5.97 -0.08
C VAL A 52 7.52 -5.34 -1.37
N THR A 53 6.24 -5.53 -1.66
CA THR A 53 5.58 -4.95 -2.83
C THR A 53 4.14 -4.51 -2.50
N PRO A 54 3.68 -3.33 -2.97
CA PRO A 54 2.31 -2.88 -2.73
C PRO A 54 1.30 -3.62 -3.62
N GLY A 55 0.02 -3.25 -3.53
CA GLY A 55 -1.05 -3.88 -4.32
C GLY A 55 -1.00 -3.62 -5.84
N THR A 56 -0.01 -2.87 -6.34
CA THR A 56 0.25 -2.63 -7.76
C THR A 56 1.76 -2.54 -8.03
N ARG A 57 2.23 -3.13 -9.12
CA ARG A 57 3.65 -3.11 -9.52
C ARG A 57 4.04 -1.90 -10.38
N PHE A 58 3.08 -1.04 -10.74
CA PHE A 58 3.31 0.09 -11.63
C PHE A 58 3.85 1.35 -10.92
N VAL A 59 4.20 1.25 -9.64
CA VAL A 59 4.85 2.34 -8.90
C VAL A 59 6.35 2.38 -9.20
N THR A 60 6.94 3.57 -9.16
CA THR A 60 8.38 3.80 -9.29
C THR A 60 9.12 3.45 -8.00
N LEU A 61 10.40 3.09 -8.09
CA LEU A 61 11.28 2.77 -6.97
C LEU A 61 11.38 3.92 -5.96
N GLY A 62 11.63 5.16 -6.42
CA GLY A 62 11.67 6.35 -5.57
C GLY A 62 10.33 6.63 -4.91
N GLY A 63 9.23 6.45 -5.63
CA GLY A 63 7.88 6.54 -5.07
C GLY A 63 7.60 5.50 -3.99
N ALA A 64 8.12 4.27 -4.15
CA ALA A 64 8.01 3.21 -3.15
C ALA A 64 8.76 3.58 -1.85
N VAL A 65 9.96 4.17 -1.96
CA VAL A 65 10.76 4.66 -0.82
C VAL A 65 10.11 5.88 -0.17
N ALA A 66 9.72 6.88 -0.96
CA ALA A 66 9.16 8.14 -0.45
C ALA A 66 7.83 7.95 0.30
N ASN A 67 7.08 6.88 0.01
CA ASN A 67 5.85 6.53 0.73
C ASN A 67 6.04 5.41 1.76
N ASP A 68 7.25 4.85 1.83
CA ASP A 68 7.56 3.65 2.59
C ASP A 68 6.49 2.55 2.45
N VAL A 69 6.25 2.14 1.20
CA VAL A 69 5.12 1.28 0.86
C VAL A 69 5.19 -0.08 1.57
N HIS A 70 4.03 -0.69 1.79
CA HIS A 70 3.91 -1.96 2.51
C HIS A 70 3.23 -3.05 1.69
N GLY A 71 3.56 -4.31 1.99
CA GLY A 71 3.02 -5.49 1.31
C GLY A 71 2.13 -6.39 2.19
N LYS A 72 1.65 -7.49 1.61
CA LYS A 72 0.88 -8.52 2.34
C LYS A 72 1.70 -9.27 3.39
N ASN A 73 3.01 -9.07 3.41
CA ASN A 73 3.97 -9.71 4.31
C ASN A 73 4.59 -8.73 5.32
N HIS A 74 3.98 -7.57 5.56
CA HIS A 74 4.55 -6.59 6.48
C HIS A 74 4.80 -7.17 7.87
N HIS A 75 3.99 -8.13 8.32
CA HIS A 75 4.20 -8.78 9.62
C HIS A 75 5.50 -9.58 9.74
N VAL A 76 6.10 -10.00 8.62
CA VAL A 76 7.37 -10.71 8.58
C VAL A 76 8.51 -9.83 8.06
N MET A 77 8.26 -9.09 6.98
CA MET A 77 9.31 -8.36 6.24
C MET A 77 9.35 -6.86 6.56
N GLY A 78 8.28 -6.32 7.13
CA GLY A 78 8.13 -4.88 7.34
C GLY A 78 7.73 -4.13 6.07
N SER A 79 8.26 -2.94 5.93
CA SER A 79 7.98 -1.95 4.89
C SER A 79 9.05 -1.97 3.79
N PHE A 80 8.87 -1.22 2.71
CA PHE A 80 9.85 -1.16 1.62
C PHE A 80 11.19 -0.56 2.08
N GLY A 81 11.14 0.47 2.92
CA GLY A 81 12.30 1.17 3.47
C GLY A 81 13.24 0.26 4.24
N ASP A 82 12.72 -0.81 4.83
CA ASP A 82 13.50 -1.81 5.57
C ASP A 82 14.48 -2.60 4.70
N HIS A 83 14.25 -2.60 3.39
CA HIS A 83 15.06 -3.31 2.41
C HIS A 83 15.92 -2.37 1.57
N VAL A 84 15.85 -1.07 1.83
CA VAL A 84 16.74 -0.07 1.22
C VAL A 84 18.09 -0.12 1.93
N ARG A 85 19.13 -0.38 1.15
CA ARG A 85 20.52 -0.42 1.61
C ARG A 85 21.17 0.96 1.56
N ALA A 86 20.88 1.70 0.50
CA ALA A 86 21.34 3.07 0.31
C ALA A 86 20.44 3.79 -0.70
N LEU A 87 20.43 5.12 -0.65
CA LEU A 87 19.83 5.98 -1.67
C LEU A 87 20.70 7.21 -1.86
N GLU A 88 20.59 7.88 -3.02
CA GLU A 88 21.13 9.23 -3.21
C GLU A 88 20.02 10.26 -3.18
N LEU A 89 20.23 11.29 -2.38
CA LEU A 89 19.38 12.46 -2.26
C LEU A 89 20.05 13.65 -2.93
N LEU A 90 19.37 14.24 -3.91
CA LEU A 90 19.73 15.51 -4.55
C LEU A 90 18.81 16.62 -4.03
N ARG A 91 19.40 17.65 -3.42
CA ARG A 91 18.67 18.80 -2.88
C ARG A 91 18.70 19.99 -3.85
N SER A 92 17.87 20.99 -3.58
CA SER A 92 17.70 22.17 -4.44
C SER A 92 18.90 23.12 -4.47
N ASP A 93 19.75 23.05 -3.44
CA ASP A 93 21.05 23.74 -3.40
C ASP A 93 22.12 23.05 -4.29
N GLY A 94 21.77 21.94 -4.94
CA GLY A 94 22.66 21.13 -5.77
C GLY A 94 23.49 20.10 -5.00
N SER A 95 23.39 20.05 -3.67
CA SER A 95 24.09 19.06 -2.86
C SER A 95 23.57 17.65 -3.15
N ARG A 96 24.51 16.69 -3.19
CA ARG A 96 24.27 15.28 -3.42
C ARG A 96 24.85 14.49 -2.27
N GLN A 97 24.04 13.64 -1.67
CA GLN A 97 24.46 12.83 -0.53
C GLN A 97 23.91 11.41 -0.66
N GLN A 98 24.77 10.44 -0.37
CA GLN A 98 24.36 9.06 -0.20
C GLN A 98 23.91 8.84 1.24
N CYS A 99 22.69 8.34 1.42
CA CYS A 99 22.11 8.07 2.73
C CYS A 99 21.83 6.57 2.89
N SER A 100 22.13 6.04 4.07
CA SER A 100 21.86 4.66 4.49
C SER A 100 21.65 4.61 6.01
N ALA A 101 21.39 3.43 6.56
CA ALA A 101 21.33 3.24 8.01
C ALA A 101 22.66 3.55 8.74
N THR A 102 23.78 3.61 8.03
CA THR A 102 25.12 3.86 8.61
C THR A 102 25.82 5.11 8.08
N GLN A 103 25.31 5.71 6.99
CA GLN A 103 25.85 6.92 6.37
C GLN A 103 24.74 7.96 6.26
N HIS A 104 24.89 9.10 6.94
CA HIS A 104 23.83 10.11 7.08
C HIS A 104 22.46 9.49 7.49
N PRO A 105 22.41 8.74 8.61
CA PRO A 105 21.23 7.97 9.00
C PRO A 105 19.99 8.84 9.23
N ASP A 106 20.16 10.06 9.72
CA ASP A 106 19.04 10.97 9.94
C ASP A 106 18.37 11.38 8.63
N TRP A 107 19.16 11.67 7.59
CA TRP A 107 18.66 11.96 6.24
C TRP A 107 18.03 10.74 5.59
N PHE A 108 18.56 9.54 5.84
CA PHE A 108 17.94 8.29 5.40
C PHE A 108 16.54 8.13 6.01
N ARG A 109 16.43 8.26 7.34
CA ARG A 109 15.15 8.18 8.07
C ARG A 109 14.17 9.28 7.68
N ALA A 110 14.65 10.50 7.40
CA ALA A 110 13.79 11.57 6.92
C ALA A 110 13.27 11.30 5.50
N THR A 111 14.09 10.70 4.63
CA THR A 111 13.75 10.48 3.21
C THR A 111 12.82 9.28 3.02
N VAL A 112 13.07 8.18 3.73
CA VAL A 112 12.16 7.02 3.73
C VAL A 112 10.83 7.42 4.36
N GLY A 113 9.73 7.26 3.62
CA GLY A 113 8.42 7.76 4.06
C GLY A 113 8.30 9.30 4.07
N GLY A 114 9.33 10.03 3.61
CA GLY A 114 9.41 11.50 3.64
C GLY A 114 8.56 12.22 2.59
N LEU A 115 7.71 11.49 1.87
CA LEU A 115 6.72 12.01 0.92
C LEU A 115 7.31 12.86 -0.23
N GLY A 116 8.61 12.72 -0.48
CA GLY A 116 9.36 13.47 -1.51
C GLY A 116 9.69 14.92 -1.12
N LEU A 117 9.64 15.27 0.17
CA LEU A 117 9.85 16.63 0.65
C LEU A 117 11.30 16.95 1.04
N THR A 118 12.14 15.94 1.24
CA THR A 118 13.55 16.12 1.63
C THR A 118 14.46 16.45 0.45
N GLY A 119 13.99 16.21 -0.78
CA GLY A 119 14.72 16.38 -2.03
C GLY A 119 14.33 15.33 -3.06
N LEU A 120 15.08 15.25 -4.15
CA LEU A 120 14.91 14.26 -5.21
C LEU A 120 15.75 13.02 -4.91
N ILE A 121 15.10 11.86 -4.75
CA ILE A 121 15.79 10.57 -4.78
C ILE A 121 16.17 10.28 -6.23
N THR A 122 17.46 10.11 -6.52
CA THR A 122 17.97 9.88 -7.89
C THR A 122 18.17 8.40 -8.19
N TRP A 123 18.70 7.65 -7.24
CA TRP A 123 18.85 6.20 -7.30
C TRP A 123 18.65 5.55 -5.92
N VAL A 124 18.31 4.27 -5.93
CA VAL A 124 18.11 3.45 -4.72
C VAL A 124 18.81 2.11 -4.91
N GLU A 125 19.50 1.66 -3.87
CA GLU A 125 20.02 0.30 -3.73
C GLU A 125 19.14 -0.49 -2.76
N ILE A 126 18.64 -1.65 -3.20
CA ILE A 126 17.78 -2.53 -2.41
C ILE A 126 18.37 -3.94 -2.32
N GLY A 127 18.14 -4.61 -1.19
CA GLY A 127 18.34 -6.04 -1.07
C GLY A 127 17.10 -6.79 -1.55
N LEU A 128 17.26 -7.72 -2.49
CA LEU A 128 16.19 -8.62 -2.92
C LEU A 128 16.14 -9.86 -2.03
N ARG A 129 15.09 -10.66 -2.19
CA ARG A 129 14.97 -11.95 -1.53
C ARG A 129 15.00 -13.10 -2.52
N ARG A 130 15.59 -14.22 -2.11
CA ARG A 130 15.59 -15.43 -2.93
C ARG A 130 14.24 -16.12 -2.85
N ILE A 131 13.79 -16.65 -3.99
CA ILE A 131 12.57 -17.44 -4.12
C ILE A 131 12.87 -18.69 -4.94
N ALA A 132 12.23 -19.80 -4.61
CA ALA A 132 12.30 -21.00 -5.44
C ALA A 132 11.40 -20.87 -6.68
N GLN A 133 10.17 -20.37 -6.46
CA GLN A 133 9.20 -20.08 -7.52
C GLN A 133 8.42 -18.81 -7.19
N PRO A 134 8.02 -18.00 -8.19
CA PRO A 134 7.32 -16.74 -7.93
C PRO A 134 5.86 -16.96 -7.51
N ASP A 135 5.23 -18.03 -7.98
CA ASP A 135 3.84 -18.36 -7.66
C ASP A 135 3.66 -18.68 -6.17
N VAL A 136 2.44 -18.52 -5.68
CA VAL A 136 2.15 -18.56 -4.25
C VAL A 136 1.21 -19.72 -3.94
N GLN A 137 1.63 -20.59 -3.04
CA GLN A 137 0.73 -21.56 -2.42
C GLN A 137 -0.14 -20.82 -1.41
N ALA A 138 -1.40 -20.63 -1.76
CA ALA A 138 -2.32 -19.82 -0.98
C ALA A 138 -3.34 -20.67 -0.23
N ILE A 139 -3.67 -20.21 0.98
CA ILE A 139 -4.62 -20.81 1.90
C ILE A 139 -5.77 -19.83 2.05
N ASN A 140 -6.98 -20.27 1.74
CA ASN A 140 -8.17 -19.42 1.78
C ASN A 140 -9.13 -19.89 2.87
N ARG A 141 -9.60 -18.97 3.70
CA ARG A 141 -10.60 -19.23 4.74
C ARG A 141 -11.68 -18.16 4.69
N ARG A 142 -12.95 -18.58 4.74
CA ARG A 142 -14.08 -17.66 4.91
C ARG A 142 -14.28 -17.38 6.38
N PHE A 143 -14.79 -16.20 6.67
CA PHE A 143 -15.20 -15.80 8.01
C PHE A 143 -16.49 -14.99 7.95
N ALA A 144 -17.32 -15.09 8.99
CA ALA A 144 -18.67 -14.53 9.00
C ALA A 144 -18.75 -13.14 9.64
N SER A 145 -17.72 -12.74 10.39
CA SER A 145 -17.62 -11.42 11.01
C SER A 145 -16.16 -10.97 11.15
N ILE A 146 -15.95 -9.67 11.37
CA ILE A 146 -14.59 -9.18 11.64
C ILE A 146 -13.99 -9.76 12.93
N ASP A 147 -14.80 -10.26 13.85
CA ASP A 147 -14.32 -10.87 15.08
C ASP A 147 -13.68 -12.25 14.82
N ASP A 148 -14.24 -13.01 13.86
CA ASP A 148 -13.67 -14.28 13.40
C ASP A 148 -12.30 -14.11 12.71
N TYR A 149 -12.05 -12.94 12.10
CA TYR A 149 -10.77 -12.63 11.44
C TYR A 149 -9.60 -12.78 12.40
N TRP A 150 -9.73 -12.32 13.65
CA TRP A 150 -8.63 -12.30 14.60
C TRP A 150 -8.12 -13.69 14.95
N ALA A 151 -9.01 -14.69 15.01
CA ALA A 151 -8.63 -16.07 15.24
C ALA A 151 -7.88 -16.66 14.04
N LEU A 152 -8.32 -16.33 12.82
CA LEU A 152 -7.63 -16.73 11.58
C LEU A 152 -6.26 -16.08 11.46
N ASP A 153 -6.17 -14.79 11.76
CA ASP A 153 -4.94 -14.00 11.71
C ASP A 153 -3.91 -14.54 12.71
N ALA A 154 -4.30 -14.73 13.97
CA ALA A 154 -3.45 -15.33 15.00
C ALA A 154 -2.97 -16.74 14.63
N HIS A 155 -3.78 -17.51 13.90
CA HIS A 155 -3.39 -18.82 13.43
C HIS A 155 -2.44 -18.78 12.22
N TRP A 156 -2.75 -18.02 11.18
CA TRP A 156 -2.02 -18.11 9.91
C TRP A 156 -0.84 -17.15 9.80
N MET A 157 -0.91 -15.97 10.43
CA MET A 157 0.13 -14.94 10.34
C MET A 157 1.51 -15.47 10.78
N PRO A 158 1.67 -16.27 11.86
CA PRO A 158 2.96 -16.84 12.24
C PRO A 158 3.45 -17.99 11.32
N ARG A 159 2.55 -18.56 10.50
CA ARG A 159 2.80 -19.75 9.68
C ARG A 159 3.01 -19.42 8.21
N CYS A 160 2.66 -18.22 7.79
CA CYS A 160 2.69 -17.80 6.40
C CYS A 160 3.31 -16.42 6.28
N GLU A 161 4.11 -16.26 5.23
CA GLU A 161 4.77 -14.98 5.00
C GLU A 161 3.78 -13.92 4.54
N TYR A 162 2.79 -14.28 3.75
CA TYR A 162 1.76 -13.36 3.26
C TYR A 162 0.45 -13.61 3.99
N ALA A 163 -0.21 -12.54 4.43
CA ALA A 163 -1.51 -12.56 5.08
C ALA A 163 -2.32 -11.31 4.69
N VAL A 164 -3.56 -11.52 4.25
CA VAL A 164 -4.49 -10.43 3.92
C VAL A 164 -5.92 -10.95 3.95
N ALA A 165 -6.88 -10.09 4.22
CA ALA A 165 -8.29 -10.37 4.05
C ALA A 165 -8.95 -9.36 3.10
N TRP A 166 -9.92 -9.86 2.34
CA TRP A 166 -10.96 -9.03 1.76
C TRP A 166 -12.16 -9.04 2.70
N VAL A 167 -12.77 -7.87 2.94
CA VAL A 167 -13.88 -7.68 3.88
C VAL A 167 -15.11 -7.09 3.18
N ASP A 168 -16.29 -7.62 3.49
CA ASP A 168 -17.59 -7.07 3.09
C ASP A 168 -18.05 -6.02 4.10
N CYS A 169 -17.75 -4.74 3.82
CA CYS A 169 -18.08 -3.63 4.71
C CYS A 169 -19.57 -3.27 4.75
N LEU A 170 -20.43 -3.88 3.92
CA LEU A 170 -21.88 -3.64 3.97
C LEU A 170 -22.60 -4.52 5.00
N ARG A 171 -21.98 -5.61 5.47
CA ARG A 171 -22.62 -6.63 6.30
C ARG A 171 -21.73 -7.13 7.44
N GLY A 172 -21.48 -6.27 8.42
CA GLY A 172 -20.84 -6.67 9.69
C GLY A 172 -19.41 -7.21 9.55
N GLY A 173 -18.78 -7.05 8.38
CA GLY A 173 -17.38 -7.38 8.16
C GLY A 173 -17.08 -8.85 7.89
N ARG A 174 -17.99 -9.66 7.34
CA ARG A 174 -17.63 -11.00 6.82
C ARG A 174 -16.57 -10.91 5.72
N GLY A 175 -15.86 -11.99 5.41
CA GLY A 175 -14.83 -11.91 4.39
C GLY A 175 -14.12 -13.20 4.02
N ILE A 176 -13.03 -13.02 3.26
CA ILE A 176 -12.13 -14.09 2.83
C ILE A 176 -10.73 -13.72 3.30
N TYR A 177 -10.18 -14.54 4.19
CA TYR A 177 -8.79 -14.50 4.61
C TYR A 177 -7.95 -15.33 3.65
N THR A 178 -6.87 -14.74 3.16
CA THR A 178 -5.90 -15.38 2.26
C THR A 178 -4.51 -15.25 2.88
N ALA A 179 -3.92 -16.38 3.25
CA ALA A 179 -2.51 -16.49 3.58
C ALA A 179 -1.73 -17.19 2.47
N GLY A 180 -0.41 -17.06 2.44
CA GLY A 180 0.39 -17.79 1.48
C GLY A 180 1.90 -17.71 1.68
N LEU A 181 2.59 -18.57 0.93
CA LEU A 181 4.04 -18.68 0.84
C LEU A 181 4.42 -18.86 -0.63
N HIS A 182 5.61 -18.41 -1.03
CA HIS A 182 6.14 -18.79 -2.35
C HIS A 182 6.17 -20.31 -2.49
N ALA A 183 5.80 -20.79 -3.67
CA ALA A 183 5.78 -22.21 -3.97
C ALA A 183 7.20 -22.80 -3.92
N GLY A 184 7.28 -24.08 -3.55
CA GLY A 184 8.54 -24.83 -3.54
C GLY A 184 9.08 -25.08 -4.95
N ALA A 185 10.35 -25.49 -5.03
CA ALA A 185 11.07 -25.69 -6.30
C ALA A 185 10.39 -26.69 -7.25
N GLN A 186 9.61 -27.63 -6.71
CA GLN A 186 8.85 -28.63 -7.45
C GLN A 186 7.69 -28.04 -8.30
N ALA A 187 7.25 -26.81 -8.02
CA ALA A 187 6.20 -26.19 -8.82
C ALA A 187 6.76 -25.73 -10.18
N GLN A 188 6.04 -26.03 -11.26
CA GLN A 188 6.40 -25.55 -12.60
C GLN A 188 5.94 -24.10 -12.76
N TRP A 189 6.89 -23.17 -12.78
CA TRP A 189 6.59 -21.79 -13.13
C TRP A 189 6.34 -21.63 -14.62
N ARG A 190 5.29 -20.88 -14.94
CA ARG A 190 5.00 -20.38 -16.29
C ARG A 190 4.97 -18.87 -16.23
N HIS A 191 5.59 -18.22 -17.22
CA HIS A 191 5.44 -16.78 -17.37
C HIS A 191 3.96 -16.44 -17.52
N PRO A 192 3.39 -15.61 -16.63
CA PRO A 192 2.01 -15.20 -16.77
C PRO A 192 1.88 -14.31 -18.01
N PRO A 193 0.80 -14.46 -18.79
CA PRO A 193 0.57 -13.60 -19.94
C PRO A 193 0.46 -12.13 -19.50
N ALA A 194 0.84 -11.21 -20.38
CA ALA A 194 0.65 -9.79 -20.12
C ALA A 194 -0.86 -9.48 -19.96
N PRO A 195 -1.24 -8.57 -19.06
CA PRO A 195 -2.63 -8.16 -18.93
C PRO A 195 -3.09 -7.48 -20.22
N GLN A 196 -4.11 -8.05 -20.87
CA GLN A 196 -4.64 -7.56 -22.16
C GLN A 196 -5.99 -6.85 -22.02
N ARG A 197 -6.60 -6.83 -20.83
CA ARG A 197 -7.95 -6.29 -20.65
C ARG A 197 -7.90 -4.86 -20.13
N GLN A 198 -8.56 -3.96 -20.84
CA GLN A 198 -8.77 -2.57 -20.40
C GLN A 198 -10.26 -2.31 -20.22
N TRP A 199 -10.60 -1.48 -19.24
CA TRP A 199 -11.96 -1.00 -19.06
C TRP A 199 -12.31 0.02 -20.16
N PRO A 200 -13.30 -0.24 -21.03
CA PRO A 200 -13.40 0.41 -22.33
C PRO A 200 -13.88 1.88 -22.28
N MET A 201 -14.64 2.27 -21.26
CA MET A 201 -15.29 3.59 -21.21
C MET A 201 -15.52 4.09 -19.78
N THR A 202 -15.60 5.41 -19.60
CA THR A 202 -16.10 6.00 -18.35
C THR A 202 -17.61 6.24 -18.50
N PRO A 203 -18.46 5.48 -17.79
CA PRO A 203 -19.92 5.66 -17.86
C PRO A 203 -20.32 7.03 -17.28
N PRO A 204 -21.44 7.63 -17.72
CA PRO A 204 -21.86 8.96 -17.27
C PRO A 204 -22.22 8.99 -15.77
N LEU A 205 -22.56 7.83 -15.20
CA LEU A 205 -22.82 7.61 -13.79
C LEU A 205 -21.92 6.50 -13.25
N SER A 206 -21.66 6.50 -11.95
CA SER A 206 -20.88 5.45 -11.30
C SER A 206 -21.59 4.10 -11.41
N LEU A 207 -20.88 3.08 -11.92
CA LEU A 207 -21.37 1.70 -11.85
C LEU A 207 -21.19 1.12 -10.44
N VAL A 208 -20.43 1.80 -9.58
CA VAL A 208 -20.25 1.46 -8.19
C VAL A 208 -21.31 2.18 -7.36
N ASN A 209 -22.33 1.44 -6.98
CA ASN A 209 -23.44 1.90 -6.15
C ASN A 209 -23.81 0.80 -5.15
N ARG A 210 -24.72 1.10 -4.23
CA ARG A 210 -25.11 0.17 -3.17
C ARG A 210 -25.55 -1.20 -3.69
N ALA A 211 -26.34 -1.25 -4.77
CA ALA A 211 -26.83 -2.52 -5.32
C ALA A 211 -25.72 -3.31 -6.02
N SER A 212 -24.86 -2.65 -6.80
CA SER A 212 -23.76 -3.32 -7.49
C SER A 212 -22.68 -3.81 -6.52
N VAL A 213 -22.35 -3.03 -5.48
CA VAL A 213 -21.46 -3.47 -4.38
C VAL A 213 -22.08 -4.65 -3.64
N TRP A 214 -23.37 -4.59 -3.31
CA TRP A 214 -24.06 -5.70 -2.64
C TRP A 214 -23.99 -7.00 -3.45
N GLY A 215 -24.32 -6.93 -4.74
CA GLY A 215 -24.32 -8.09 -5.64
C GLY A 215 -22.92 -8.65 -5.82
N PHE A 216 -21.92 -7.77 -6.02
CA PHE A 216 -20.52 -8.16 -6.11
C PHE A 216 -20.03 -8.81 -4.80
N ASN A 217 -20.25 -8.19 -3.65
CA ASN A 217 -19.80 -8.72 -2.36
C ASN A 217 -20.43 -10.09 -2.07
N TRP A 218 -21.72 -10.27 -2.39
CA TRP A 218 -22.38 -11.57 -2.28
C TRP A 218 -21.71 -12.61 -3.20
N LEU A 219 -21.54 -12.30 -4.48
CA LEU A 219 -20.92 -13.22 -5.44
C LEU A 219 -19.47 -13.54 -5.06
N TYR A 220 -18.67 -12.54 -4.68
CA TYR A 220 -17.27 -12.70 -4.31
C TYR A 220 -17.11 -13.54 -3.05
N TYR A 221 -17.98 -13.35 -2.05
CA TYR A 221 -17.99 -14.18 -0.85
C TYR A 221 -18.38 -15.64 -1.15
N HIS A 222 -19.40 -15.86 -2.00
CA HIS A 222 -19.95 -17.19 -2.29
C HIS A 222 -19.28 -17.94 -3.46
N ARG A 223 -18.35 -17.32 -4.19
CA ARG A 223 -17.63 -17.96 -5.32
C ARG A 223 -16.96 -19.27 -4.88
N PRO A 224 -16.86 -20.31 -5.73
CA PRO A 224 -16.05 -21.49 -5.40
C PRO A 224 -14.62 -21.06 -5.05
N LEU A 225 -14.15 -21.49 -3.87
CA LEU A 225 -12.83 -21.10 -3.36
C LEU A 225 -12.17 -22.30 -2.69
N PRO A 226 -11.20 -22.94 -3.37
CA PRO A 226 -10.45 -24.04 -2.79
C PRO A 226 -9.74 -23.61 -1.49
N PRO A 227 -9.77 -24.44 -0.43
CA PRO A 227 -9.07 -24.15 0.83
C PRO A 227 -7.57 -23.94 0.66
N GLN A 228 -6.99 -24.55 -0.36
CA GLN A 228 -5.61 -24.36 -0.80
C GLN A 228 -5.55 -24.34 -2.33
N THR A 229 -4.72 -23.47 -2.89
CA THR A 229 -4.54 -23.37 -4.34
C THR A 229 -3.20 -22.73 -4.68
N LEU A 230 -2.57 -23.19 -5.77
CA LEU A 230 -1.40 -22.53 -6.33
C LEU A 230 -1.88 -21.35 -7.18
N MET A 231 -1.58 -20.12 -6.75
CA MET A 231 -1.94 -18.91 -7.47
C MET A 231 -0.76 -18.34 -8.25
N PRO A 232 -0.97 -17.97 -9.53
CA PRO A 232 -0.01 -17.18 -10.27
C PRO A 232 0.34 -15.90 -9.51
N TRP A 233 1.62 -15.58 -9.41
CA TRP A 233 2.07 -14.43 -8.62
C TRP A 233 1.38 -13.11 -8.96
N PRO A 234 1.07 -12.75 -10.24
CA PRO A 234 0.41 -11.47 -10.49
C PRO A 234 -1.00 -11.44 -9.92
N ALA A 235 -1.72 -12.56 -9.98
CA ALA A 235 -3.06 -12.68 -9.41
C ALA A 235 -3.02 -12.62 -7.87
N PHE A 236 -1.99 -13.20 -7.25
CA PHE A 236 -1.82 -13.12 -5.81
C PHE A 236 -1.48 -11.71 -5.34
N PHE A 237 -0.45 -11.08 -5.91
CA PHE A 237 0.08 -9.80 -5.43
C PHE A 237 -0.68 -8.59 -5.97
N TYR A 238 -1.14 -8.65 -7.22
CA TYR A 238 -1.69 -7.52 -7.97
C TYR A 238 -3.03 -7.87 -8.64
N PRO A 239 -4.06 -8.27 -7.87
CA PRO A 239 -5.32 -8.75 -8.41
C PRO A 239 -6.03 -7.74 -9.33
N LEU A 240 -5.74 -6.44 -9.18
CA LEU A 240 -6.28 -5.36 -10.00
C LEU A 240 -5.44 -5.02 -11.24
N ASP A 241 -4.15 -5.33 -11.26
CA ASP A 241 -3.26 -4.96 -12.37
C ASP A 241 -3.59 -5.75 -13.66
N GLY A 242 -4.40 -6.80 -13.55
CA GLY A 242 -4.97 -7.53 -14.68
C GLY A 242 -5.98 -6.74 -15.51
N ILE A 243 -6.55 -5.67 -14.96
CA ILE A 243 -7.60 -4.85 -15.58
C ILE A 243 -7.11 -3.40 -15.64
N GLY A 244 -6.63 -3.00 -16.83
CA GLY A 244 -6.24 -1.62 -17.06
C GLY A 244 -7.42 -0.68 -16.91
N GLN A 245 -7.18 0.49 -16.30
CA GLN A 245 -8.16 1.58 -16.17
C GLN A 245 -9.45 1.19 -15.43
N TRP A 246 -9.42 0.18 -14.56
CA TRP A 246 -10.56 -0.25 -13.76
C TRP A 246 -11.22 0.91 -12.98
N ASN A 247 -10.44 1.91 -12.58
CA ASN A 247 -10.90 3.11 -11.90
C ASN A 247 -11.99 3.88 -12.66
N ARG A 248 -12.08 3.74 -13.99
CA ARG A 248 -13.14 4.36 -14.81
C ARG A 248 -14.54 3.86 -14.46
N MET A 249 -14.68 2.67 -13.86
CA MET A 249 -15.99 2.14 -13.44
C MET A 249 -16.70 3.02 -12.39
N TYR A 250 -15.96 3.88 -11.69
CA TYR A 250 -16.52 4.81 -10.71
C TYR A 250 -17.20 6.04 -11.33
N GLY A 251 -17.16 6.19 -12.66
CA GLY A 251 -17.75 7.33 -13.36
C GLY A 251 -16.88 8.59 -13.29
N PRO A 252 -17.35 9.73 -13.82
CA PRO A 252 -16.54 10.94 -14.02
C PRO A 252 -16.11 11.60 -12.71
N ARG A 253 -16.86 11.38 -11.62
CA ARG A 253 -16.52 11.88 -10.29
C ARG A 253 -15.43 11.06 -9.59
N GLY A 254 -15.11 9.87 -10.12
CA GLY A 254 -14.12 8.98 -9.54
C GLY A 254 -14.49 8.47 -8.14
N PHE A 255 -13.47 8.27 -7.31
CA PHE A 255 -13.59 7.69 -5.98
C PHE A 255 -12.55 8.28 -5.04
N ILE A 256 -12.81 8.17 -3.73
CA ILE A 256 -11.88 8.50 -2.66
C ILE A 256 -11.34 7.20 -2.09
N GLN A 257 -10.00 7.10 -2.07
CA GLN A 257 -9.32 6.08 -1.28
C GLN A 257 -9.25 6.53 0.17
N TYR A 258 -9.53 5.59 1.08
CA TYR A 258 -9.41 5.80 2.52
C TYR A 258 -8.64 4.63 3.11
N GLN A 259 -7.48 4.91 3.70
CA GLN A 259 -6.70 3.90 4.39
C GLN A 259 -6.23 4.42 5.75
N CYS A 260 -6.46 3.61 6.78
CA CYS A 260 -6.01 3.90 8.14
C CYS A 260 -5.28 2.70 8.75
N VAL A 261 -4.57 2.96 9.84
CA VAL A 261 -4.02 1.97 10.76
C VAL A 261 -4.55 2.24 12.17
N LEU A 262 -4.92 1.18 12.87
CA LEU A 262 -5.47 1.21 14.22
C LEU A 262 -4.52 0.43 15.15
N PRO A 263 -4.10 1.01 16.28
CA PRO A 263 -3.06 0.41 17.12
C PRO A 263 -3.56 -0.84 17.86
N PRO A 264 -2.67 -1.73 18.33
CA PRO A 264 -3.05 -3.04 18.86
C PRO A 264 -4.07 -2.99 20.01
N ALA A 265 -3.99 -1.96 20.86
CA ALA A 265 -4.87 -1.79 22.01
C ALA A 265 -6.34 -1.55 21.62
N THR A 266 -6.60 -0.90 20.49
CA THR A 266 -7.94 -0.45 20.06
C THR A 266 -8.39 -1.07 18.74
N MET A 267 -7.50 -1.78 18.03
CA MET A 267 -7.74 -2.23 16.66
C MET A 267 -9.00 -3.08 16.48
N ARG A 268 -9.38 -3.89 17.47
CA ARG A 268 -10.58 -4.75 17.38
C ARG A 268 -11.85 -3.92 17.39
N ASP A 269 -12.02 -3.09 18.42
CA ASP A 269 -13.23 -2.31 18.62
C ASP A 269 -13.35 -1.19 17.57
N ALA A 270 -12.24 -0.51 17.26
CA ALA A 270 -12.23 0.51 16.23
C ALA A 270 -12.50 -0.08 14.82
N SER A 271 -12.00 -1.28 14.50
CA SER A 271 -12.33 -1.94 13.22
C SER A 271 -13.82 -2.26 13.14
N ARG A 272 -14.43 -2.75 14.23
CA ARG A 272 -15.87 -3.02 14.31
C ARG A 272 -16.68 -1.75 14.08
N GLU A 273 -16.27 -0.65 14.72
CA GLU A 273 -16.96 0.63 14.61
C GLU A 273 -16.85 1.24 13.19
N LEU A 274 -15.66 1.21 12.57
CA LEU A 274 -15.49 1.66 11.18
C LEU A 274 -16.42 0.88 10.24
N LEU A 275 -16.46 -0.44 10.35
CA LEU A 275 -17.32 -1.29 9.51
C LEU A 275 -18.81 -1.05 9.78
N ARG A 276 -19.20 -0.83 11.04
CA ARG A 276 -20.58 -0.48 11.42
C ARG A 276 -21.00 0.85 10.79
N LEU A 277 -20.17 1.88 10.88
CA LEU A 277 -20.44 3.19 10.28
C LEU A 277 -20.58 3.07 8.75
N ILE A 278 -19.64 2.42 8.08
CA ILE A 278 -19.68 2.20 6.62
C ILE A 278 -20.98 1.50 6.20
N GLY A 279 -21.34 0.42 6.89
CA GLY A 279 -22.58 -0.31 6.64
C GLY A 279 -23.82 0.55 6.86
N SER A 280 -23.87 1.34 7.93
CA SER A 280 -25.00 2.23 8.25
C SER A 280 -25.21 3.34 7.23
N ARG A 281 -24.13 3.83 6.61
CA ARG A 281 -24.19 4.83 5.53
C ARG A 281 -24.43 4.22 4.15
N GLY A 282 -24.44 2.89 4.03
CA GLY A 282 -24.68 2.18 2.77
C GLY A 282 -23.62 2.42 1.69
N GLN A 283 -22.45 2.97 2.06
CA GLN A 283 -21.35 3.29 1.16
C GLN A 283 -20.28 2.20 1.24
N GLY A 284 -20.54 1.03 0.65
CA GLY A 284 -19.59 -0.07 0.64
C GLY A 284 -18.43 0.14 -0.34
N SER A 285 -17.33 -0.56 -0.10
CA SER A 285 -16.18 -0.67 -1.02
C SER A 285 -16.26 -2.00 -1.76
N PHE A 286 -15.97 -1.99 -3.08
CA PHE A 286 -15.77 -3.24 -3.85
C PHE A 286 -14.56 -4.02 -3.33
N LEU A 287 -13.51 -3.30 -2.94
CA LEU A 287 -12.25 -3.87 -2.49
C LEU A 287 -11.88 -3.25 -1.16
N ALA A 288 -12.42 -3.82 -0.08
CA ALA A 288 -11.94 -3.51 1.24
C ALA A 288 -10.82 -4.50 1.60
N VAL A 289 -9.62 -3.98 1.78
CA VAL A 289 -8.45 -4.78 2.15
C VAL A 289 -8.20 -4.59 3.63
N PHE A 290 -8.13 -5.69 4.38
CA PHE A 290 -7.84 -5.70 5.80
C PHE A 290 -6.64 -6.59 6.09
N LYS A 291 -5.72 -6.15 6.93
CA LYS A 291 -4.58 -6.98 7.39
C LYS A 291 -4.00 -6.45 8.70
N THR A 292 -3.25 -7.30 9.38
CA THR A 292 -2.48 -6.93 10.57
C THR A 292 -1.02 -6.63 10.18
N PHE A 293 -0.50 -5.51 10.65
CA PHE A 293 0.92 -5.18 10.58
C PHE A 293 1.67 -5.81 11.75
N GLY A 294 2.89 -6.29 11.50
CA GLY A 294 3.77 -6.82 12.55
C GLY A 294 4.23 -5.76 13.54
N ASN A 295 4.77 -6.26 14.65
CA ASN A 295 5.33 -5.44 15.71
C ASN A 295 6.77 -5.01 15.36
N ARG A 296 6.91 -3.90 14.63
CA ARG A 296 8.19 -3.40 14.13
C ARG A 296 8.20 -1.88 14.07
N THR A 297 9.33 -1.30 14.44
CA THR A 297 9.60 0.13 14.26
C THR A 297 9.94 0.38 12.79
N ALA A 298 9.22 1.33 12.18
CA ALA A 298 9.47 1.68 10.80
C ALA A 298 10.79 2.48 10.64
N PRO A 299 11.46 2.36 9.48
CA PRO A 299 12.71 3.07 9.23
C PRO A 299 12.51 4.59 9.07
N GLY A 300 11.39 5.02 8.48
CA GLY A 300 11.12 6.42 8.18
C GLY A 300 10.48 7.19 9.34
N MET A 301 10.78 8.49 9.45
CA MET A 301 10.17 9.39 10.45
C MET A 301 8.65 9.52 10.25
N LEU A 302 8.21 9.51 8.99
CA LEU A 302 6.80 9.64 8.60
C LEU A 302 6.20 8.35 8.04
N SER A 303 6.80 7.21 8.36
CA SER A 303 6.31 5.92 7.87
C SER A 303 4.90 5.64 8.37
N PHE A 304 4.00 5.31 7.43
CA PHE A 304 2.65 4.87 7.76
C PHE A 304 2.61 3.48 8.42
N PRO A 305 3.31 2.45 7.90
CA PRO A 305 3.26 1.12 8.49
C PRO A 305 3.75 1.13 9.95
N ARG A 306 2.97 0.54 10.85
CA ARG A 306 3.22 0.48 12.29
C ARG A 306 2.39 -0.64 12.91
N PRO A 307 2.69 -1.12 14.13
CA PRO A 307 1.94 -2.19 14.76
C PRO A 307 0.45 -1.87 14.82
N GLY A 308 -0.41 -2.82 14.42
CA GLY A 308 -1.86 -2.61 14.39
C GLY A 308 -2.56 -3.24 13.20
N SER A 309 -3.88 -3.05 13.08
CA SER A 309 -4.63 -3.45 11.88
C SER A 309 -4.76 -2.29 10.91
N THR A 310 -4.74 -2.58 9.60
CA THR A 310 -4.99 -1.57 8.56
C THR A 310 -6.18 -1.98 7.71
N LEU A 311 -7.00 -0.99 7.38
CA LEU A 311 -8.17 -1.10 6.53
C LEU A 311 -8.02 -0.11 5.38
N ALA A 312 -8.09 -0.60 4.13
CA ALA A 312 -8.09 0.22 2.92
C ALA A 312 -9.40 0.05 2.16
N LEU A 313 -9.99 1.17 1.72
CA LEU A 313 -11.34 1.27 1.17
C LEU A 313 -11.36 2.20 -0.04
N ASP A 314 -12.24 1.91 -0.99
CA ASP A 314 -12.52 2.74 -2.16
C ASP A 314 -14.00 3.17 -2.12
N PHE A 315 -14.26 4.46 -1.90
CA PHE A 315 -15.63 4.99 -1.89
C PHE A 315 -15.91 5.78 -3.18
N PRO A 316 -16.97 5.46 -3.94
CA PRO A 316 -17.43 6.33 -5.03
C PRO A 316 -17.65 7.74 -4.52
N PHE A 317 -17.21 8.75 -5.27
CA PHE A 317 -17.35 10.11 -4.81
C PHE A 317 -18.77 10.64 -5.06
N GLN A 318 -19.58 10.63 -4.00
CA GLN A 318 -20.97 11.11 -3.98
C GLN A 318 -21.09 12.55 -3.43
N GLY A 319 -20.00 13.32 -3.43
CA GLY A 319 -19.95 14.67 -2.87
C GLY A 319 -20.00 14.66 -1.34
N GLU A 320 -20.80 15.56 -0.77
CA GLU A 320 -20.93 15.77 0.67
C GLU A 320 -21.23 14.52 1.48
N ALA A 321 -22.00 13.56 0.92
CA ALA A 321 -22.28 12.30 1.61
C ALA A 321 -21.01 11.45 1.85
N THR A 322 -20.10 11.42 0.87
CA THR A 322 -18.82 10.71 0.99
C THR A 322 -17.88 11.47 1.93
N LEU A 323 -17.86 12.80 1.87
CA LEU A 323 -17.05 13.63 2.77
C LEU A 323 -17.49 13.50 4.23
N ARG A 324 -18.80 13.50 4.52
CA ARG A 324 -19.33 13.26 5.86
C ARG A 324 -18.95 11.88 6.41
N LEU A 325 -19.11 10.82 5.62
CA LEU A 325 -18.67 9.49 6.03
C LEU A 325 -17.18 9.50 6.38
N CYS A 326 -16.37 10.07 5.49
CA CYS A 326 -14.95 10.26 5.70
C CYS A 326 -14.61 10.96 7.04
N HIS A 327 -15.31 12.05 7.38
CA HIS A 327 -15.14 12.73 8.67
C HIS A 327 -15.54 11.86 9.87
N GLU A 328 -16.61 11.08 9.76
CA GLU A 328 -17.01 10.13 10.81
C GLU A 328 -15.95 9.05 11.02
N LEU A 329 -15.36 8.53 9.93
CA LEU A 329 -14.27 7.55 10.01
C LEU A 329 -13.00 8.17 10.63
N ASP A 330 -12.67 9.42 10.30
CA ASP A 330 -11.54 10.12 10.92
C ASP A 330 -11.70 10.23 12.43
N ALA A 331 -12.92 10.50 12.90
CA ALA A 331 -13.22 10.62 14.32
C ALA A 331 -12.91 9.31 15.06
N VAL A 332 -13.33 8.16 14.50
CA VAL A 332 -13.03 6.83 15.05
C VAL A 332 -11.53 6.56 15.03
N VAL A 333 -10.84 6.84 13.92
CA VAL A 333 -9.39 6.63 13.84
C VAL A 333 -8.65 7.48 14.86
N ARG A 334 -9.07 8.75 15.04
CA ARG A 334 -8.46 9.67 16.01
C ARG A 334 -8.69 9.22 17.45
N GLU A 335 -9.93 8.83 17.79
CA GLU A 335 -10.26 8.30 19.12
C GLU A 335 -9.48 7.03 19.43
N ALA A 336 -9.29 6.16 18.43
CA ALA A 336 -8.48 4.96 18.52
C ALA A 336 -6.97 5.22 18.57
N GLN A 337 -6.53 6.49 18.45
CA GLN A 337 -5.11 6.90 18.32
C GLN A 337 -4.41 6.25 17.13
N GLY A 338 -5.16 6.02 16.06
CA GLY A 338 -4.66 5.54 14.78
C GLY A 338 -4.11 6.66 13.89
N ALA A 339 -3.80 6.30 12.65
CA ALA A 339 -3.37 7.27 11.64
C ALA A 339 -3.93 6.93 10.26
N LEU A 340 -4.01 7.95 9.41
CA LEU A 340 -4.35 7.81 8.00
C LEU A 340 -3.06 7.70 7.17
N TYR A 341 -3.13 7.04 6.01
CA TYR A 341 -1.98 6.91 5.12
C TYR A 341 -1.89 8.08 4.12
N PRO A 342 -0.86 8.96 4.16
CA PRO A 342 -0.71 10.07 3.22
C PRO A 342 -0.76 9.66 1.74
N ALA A 343 -0.20 8.50 1.39
CA ALA A 343 -0.16 8.01 0.01
C ALA A 343 -1.55 7.76 -0.59
N LYS A 344 -2.55 7.54 0.27
CA LYS A 344 -3.93 7.20 -0.09
C LYS A 344 -4.92 8.31 0.21
N ASP A 345 -4.45 9.41 0.78
CA ASP A 345 -5.29 10.51 1.20
C ASP A 345 -5.39 11.63 0.14
N ALA A 346 -6.59 12.20 0.05
CA ALA A 346 -6.88 13.39 -0.74
C ALA A 346 -7.23 14.64 0.10
N ARG A 347 -7.58 14.47 1.39
CA ARG A 347 -8.29 15.48 2.19
C ARG A 347 -7.88 15.59 3.66
N MET A 348 -6.88 14.83 4.10
CA MET A 348 -6.45 14.70 5.50
C MET A 348 -6.25 16.09 6.11
N PRO A 349 -6.98 16.41 7.19
CA PRO A 349 -6.74 17.62 7.95
C PRO A 349 -5.36 17.60 8.60
N GLY A 350 -4.73 18.76 8.76
CA GLY A 350 -3.43 18.86 9.43
C GLY A 350 -3.45 18.35 10.87
N SER A 351 -4.54 18.59 11.62
CA SER A 351 -4.71 18.02 12.97
C SER A 351 -4.66 16.49 12.99
N MET A 352 -5.23 15.83 11.98
CA MET A 352 -5.21 14.37 11.85
C MET A 352 -3.80 13.86 11.52
N PHE A 353 -3.09 14.56 10.62
CA PHE A 353 -1.71 14.24 10.29
C PHE A 353 -0.79 14.38 11.51
N ARG A 354 -0.82 15.54 12.18
CA ARG A 354 0.03 15.84 13.34
C ARG A 354 -0.22 14.89 14.51
N ALA A 355 -1.46 14.49 14.74
CA ALA A 355 -1.79 13.49 15.76
C ALA A 355 -1.29 12.07 15.40
N GLY A 356 -1.37 11.69 14.12
CA GLY A 356 -0.94 10.38 13.66
C GLY A 356 0.56 10.23 13.41
N TYR A 357 1.31 11.34 13.34
CA TYR A 357 2.73 11.37 12.98
C TYR A 357 3.51 12.26 13.94
N PRO A 358 3.84 11.81 15.15
CA PRO A 358 4.43 12.65 16.20
C PRO A 358 5.79 13.25 15.81
N ASP A 359 6.56 12.58 14.95
CA ASP A 359 7.88 13.04 14.49
C ASP A 359 7.82 14.15 13.41
N TRP A 360 6.63 14.67 13.08
CA TRP A 360 6.46 15.64 11.99
C TRP A 360 7.24 16.95 12.20
N GLU A 361 7.41 17.40 13.45
CA GLU A 361 8.18 18.61 13.77
C GLU A 361 9.67 18.40 13.50
N ALA A 362 10.22 17.28 13.99
CA ALA A 362 11.60 16.89 13.72
C ALA A 362 11.83 16.71 12.22
N PHE A 363 10.92 16.01 11.52
CA PHE A 363 10.95 15.85 10.07
C PHE A 363 10.96 17.20 9.32
N SER A 364 10.22 18.19 9.81
CA SER A 364 10.11 19.50 9.13
C SER A 364 11.45 20.22 8.97
N THR A 365 12.44 19.90 9.81
CA THR A 365 13.82 20.41 9.71
C THR A 365 14.60 19.87 8.50
N TYR A 366 14.17 18.73 7.93
CA TYR A 366 14.78 18.09 6.76
C TYR A 366 14.11 18.48 5.45
N VAL A 367 12.96 19.17 5.50
CA VAL A 367 12.25 19.60 4.30
C VAL A 367 13.14 20.55 3.50
N ASP A 368 13.29 20.25 2.21
CA ASP A 368 14.00 21.13 1.30
C ASP A 368 13.17 22.40 1.04
N PRO A 369 13.73 23.61 1.22
CA PRO A 369 12.98 24.85 1.06
C PRO A 369 12.32 25.04 -0.31
N ALA A 370 12.87 24.41 -1.37
CA ALA A 370 12.29 24.48 -2.71
C ALA A 370 11.30 23.33 -3.00
N PHE A 371 11.18 22.34 -2.12
CA PHE A 371 10.26 21.22 -2.29
C PHE A 371 8.98 21.45 -1.49
N SER A 372 7.86 21.30 -2.17
CA SER A 372 6.54 21.43 -1.57
C SER A 372 5.52 20.59 -2.33
N SER A 373 4.41 20.28 -1.68
CA SER A 373 3.26 19.65 -2.31
C SER A 373 1.96 20.24 -1.77
N GLY A 374 0.88 20.09 -2.53
CA GLY A 374 -0.45 20.49 -2.05
C GLY A 374 -0.87 19.73 -0.79
N PHE A 375 -0.39 18.48 -0.62
CA PHE A 375 -0.58 17.74 0.62
C PHE A 375 0.15 18.42 1.78
N TRP A 376 1.45 18.70 1.62
CA TRP A 376 2.27 19.26 2.69
C TRP A 376 1.74 20.60 3.18
N ARG A 377 1.39 21.51 2.26
CA ARG A 377 0.79 22.81 2.61
C ARG A 377 -0.52 22.65 3.39
N ARG A 378 -1.35 21.66 3.02
CA ARG A 378 -2.63 21.39 3.71
C ARG A 378 -2.43 20.89 5.14
N VAL A 379 -1.43 20.04 5.37
CA VAL A 379 -1.25 19.41 6.69
C VAL A 379 -0.42 20.24 7.66
N GLN A 380 0.20 21.33 7.18
CA GLN A 380 0.89 22.30 8.02
C GLN A 380 -0.04 23.33 8.66
N THR A 381 -1.17 23.65 8.01
CA THR A 381 -2.29 24.38 8.62
C THR A 381 -3.09 23.45 9.52
#